data_AF-A0A0H4C682-F1
#
_entry.id   AF-A0A0H4C682-F1
#
_cell.length_a   1.000
_cell.length_b   1.000
_cell.length_c   1.000
_cell.angle_alpha   90.00
_cell.angle_beta   90.00
_cell.angle_gamma   90.00
#
_symmetry.space_group_name_H-M   'P 1'
#
loop_
_entity.id
_entity.type
_entity.pdbx_description
1 polymer ?
#
loop_
_entity_poly.entity_id
_entity_poly.type
_entity_poly.pdbx_seq_one_letter_code
_entity_poly.pdbx_strand_id
1 'polypeptide(L)'
;MDHANRFETRTTYGLLRLEYGVALVVCSVLFLLHLSEVRWWPAVLLFVYIDLIGYIPGAIAYRRARGGDISKVYYVLYNTMHSMVTNAVVVGVWALVAGFEWALLAVPIHLCGDRALFGNFLKPFAVRFEPVRLPAFEEFERRLAERDRSGMRQPEHV
;
A
#
# COMPACT_ATOMS: atom_id res chain seq x y z
N MET A 1 5.45 -3.78 -2.17
CA MET A 1 4.92 -4.68 -3.19
C MET A 1 3.99 -3.91 -4.10
N ASP A 2 3.95 -4.26 -5.37
CA ASP A 2 2.86 -3.85 -6.25
C ASP A 2 1.97 -5.05 -6.54
N HIS A 3 0.73 -4.80 -6.93
CA HIS A 3 -0.28 -5.84 -7.15
C HIS A 3 0.02 -6.75 -8.36
N ALA A 4 0.94 -6.32 -9.23
CA ALA A 4 1.39 -7.06 -10.41
C ALA A 4 2.57 -7.97 -10.11
N ASN A 5 3.49 -7.63 -9.20
CA ASN A 5 4.70 -8.41 -8.88
C ASN A 5 4.72 -8.70 -7.37
N ARG A 6 3.98 -9.74 -6.98
CA ARG A 6 3.69 -10.09 -5.59
C ARG A 6 4.87 -10.89 -5.01
N PHE A 7 5.83 -10.23 -4.36
CA PHE A 7 6.94 -10.96 -3.69
C PHE A 7 6.47 -11.96 -2.62
N GLU A 8 5.22 -11.84 -2.17
CA GLU A 8 4.50 -12.81 -1.34
C GLU A 8 3.76 -13.87 -2.17
N THR A 9 3.49 -15.04 -1.59
CA THR A 9 2.61 -16.03 -2.22
C THR A 9 1.18 -15.50 -2.36
N ARG A 10 0.38 -16.09 -3.25
CA ARG A 10 -1.01 -15.62 -3.46
C ARG A 10 -1.83 -15.62 -2.17
N THR A 11 -1.67 -16.66 -1.35
CA THR A 11 -2.38 -16.81 -0.08
C THR A 11 -1.93 -15.77 0.94
N THR A 12 -0.62 -15.63 1.17
CA THR A 12 -0.07 -14.68 2.14
C THR A 12 -0.35 -13.23 1.74
N TYR A 13 -0.27 -12.91 0.45
CA TYR A 13 -0.71 -11.61 -0.08
C TYR A 13 -2.20 -11.34 0.16
N GLY A 14 -3.05 -12.36 -0.03
CA GLY A 14 -4.49 -12.25 0.26
C GLY A 14 -4.77 -12.01 1.74
N LEU A 15 -4.12 -12.74 2.63
CA LEU A 15 -4.22 -12.56 4.08
C LEU A 15 -3.74 -11.17 4.51
N LEU A 16 -2.61 -10.71 3.98
CA LEU A 16 -2.10 -9.37 4.26
C LEU A 16 -3.12 -8.29 3.85
N ARG A 17 -3.73 -8.43 2.66
CA ARG A 17 -4.79 -7.52 2.23
C ARG A 17 -6.02 -7.57 3.14
N LEU A 18 -6.36 -8.74 3.67
CA LEU A 18 -7.45 -8.90 4.62
C LEU A 18 -7.16 -8.17 5.94
N GLU A 19 -5.95 -8.26 6.48
CA GLU A 19 -5.56 -7.53 7.70
C GLU A 19 -5.76 -6.02 7.53
N TYR A 20 -5.25 -5.45 6.42
CA TYR A 20 -5.48 -4.03 6.11
C TYR A 20 -6.96 -3.74 5.81
N GLY A 21 -7.70 -4.70 5.26
CA GLY A 21 -9.13 -4.57 5.03
C GLY A 21 -9.94 -4.46 6.32
N VAL A 22 -9.61 -5.26 7.33
CA VAL A 22 -10.22 -5.15 8.66
C VAL A 22 -9.89 -3.81 9.29
N ALA A 23 -8.62 -3.39 9.24
CA ALA A 23 -8.22 -2.06 9.75
C ALA A 23 -8.95 -0.92 9.03
N LEU A 24 -9.10 -1.00 7.69
CA LEU A 24 -9.85 -0.04 6.89
C LEU A 24 -11.31 0.04 7.35
N VAL A 25 -11.98 -1.10 7.54
CA VAL A 25 -13.37 -1.15 8.00
C VAL A 25 -13.50 -0.51 9.37
N VAL A 26 -12.65 -0.87 10.33
CA VAL A 26 -12.68 -0.31 11.68
C VAL A 26 -12.48 1.21 11.65
N CYS A 27 -11.45 1.71 10.96
CA CYS A 27 -11.20 3.14 10.86
C CYS A 27 -12.34 3.89 10.15
N SER A 28 -12.91 3.31 9.09
CA SER A 28 -14.01 3.91 8.35
C SER A 28 -15.29 3.96 9.19
N VAL A 29 -15.62 2.89 9.92
CA VAL A 29 -16.77 2.87 10.83
C VAL A 29 -16.61 3.91 11.93
N LEU A 30 -15.43 3.99 12.57
CA LEU A 30 -15.17 5.01 13.59
C LEU A 30 -15.29 6.44 13.05
N PHE A 31 -14.77 6.70 11.85
CA PHE A 31 -14.88 7.99 11.18
C PHE A 31 -16.34 8.35 10.88
N LEU A 32 -17.14 7.39 10.41
CA LEU A 32 -18.56 7.59 10.12
C LEU A 32 -19.41 7.80 11.38
N LEU A 33 -19.10 7.09 12.47
CA LEU A 33 -19.80 7.26 13.76
C LEU A 33 -19.59 8.66 14.34
N HIS A 34 -18.46 9.31 14.04
CA HIS A 34 -18.10 10.63 14.54
C HIS A 34 -18.10 11.70 13.44
N LEU A 35 -18.88 11.49 12.37
CA LEU A 35 -18.85 12.34 11.17
C LEU A 35 -19.13 13.81 11.47
N SER A 36 -19.97 14.11 12.45
CA SER A 36 -20.29 15.47 12.91
C SER A 36 -19.14 16.15 13.67
N GLU A 37 -18.19 15.37 14.20
CA GLU A 37 -17.03 15.86 14.95
C GLU A 37 -15.78 15.95 14.06
N VAL A 38 -15.85 15.42 12.84
CA VAL A 38 -14.74 15.47 11.89
C VAL A 38 -14.54 16.90 11.40
N ARG A 39 -13.35 17.43 11.68
CA ARG A 39 -12.85 18.63 11.00
C ARG A 39 -12.43 18.28 9.58
N TRP A 40 -13.30 18.63 8.62
CA TRP A 40 -13.16 18.25 7.22
C TRP A 40 -11.89 18.76 6.55
N TRP A 41 -11.46 19.99 6.82
CA TRP A 41 -10.22 20.51 6.23
C TRP A 41 -8.98 19.70 6.62
N PRO A 42 -8.71 19.45 7.91
CA PRO A 42 -7.68 18.49 8.33
C PRO A 42 -7.86 17.12 7.69
N ALA A 43 -9.08 16.56 7.68
CA ALA A 43 -9.32 15.21 7.13
C ALA A 43 -8.94 15.12 5.64
N VAL A 44 -9.39 16.09 4.83
CA VAL A 44 -9.06 16.16 3.40
C VAL A 44 -7.57 16.37 3.18
N LEU A 45 -6.93 17.27 3.95
CA LEU A 45 -5.50 17.52 3.83
C LEU A 45 -4.69 16.27 4.18
N LEU A 46 -5.00 15.62 5.29
CA LEU A 46 -4.36 14.40 5.79
C LEU A 46 -4.58 13.19 4.87
N PHE A 47 -5.69 13.15 4.15
CA PHE A 47 -5.91 12.15 3.11
C PHE A 47 -5.05 12.45 1.87
N VAL A 48 -5.18 13.66 1.32
CA VAL A 48 -4.63 14.00 0.01
C VAL A 48 -3.10 14.18 0.01
N TYR A 49 -2.49 14.65 1.10
CA TYR A 49 -1.06 14.98 1.09
C TYR A 49 -0.17 13.75 0.83
N ILE A 50 -0.63 12.56 1.23
CA ILE A 50 0.07 11.28 1.04
C ILE A 50 0.36 11.05 -0.45
N ASP A 51 -0.66 11.20 -1.29
CA ASP A 51 -0.52 11.03 -2.73
C ASP A 51 0.07 12.25 -3.41
N LEU A 52 -0.30 13.45 -2.97
CA LEU A 52 0.18 14.70 -3.54
C LEU A 52 1.70 14.81 -3.51
N ILE A 53 2.31 14.35 -2.41
CA ILE A 53 3.77 14.35 -2.23
C ILE A 53 4.35 13.01 -2.68
N GLY A 54 3.70 11.88 -2.34
CA GLY A 54 4.27 10.55 -2.52
C GLY A 54 4.13 9.97 -3.93
N TYR A 55 2.94 10.04 -4.51
CA TYR A 55 2.60 9.30 -5.73
C TYR A 55 2.58 10.19 -6.97
N ILE A 56 1.84 11.31 -6.93
CA ILE A 56 1.57 12.17 -8.08
C ILE A 56 2.87 12.62 -8.79
N PRO A 57 3.94 13.07 -8.09
CA PRO A 57 5.17 13.49 -8.77
C PRO A 57 5.82 12.36 -9.58
N GLY A 58 5.84 11.14 -9.03
CA GLY A 58 6.39 9.96 -9.70
C GLY A 58 5.54 9.50 -10.87
N ALA A 59 4.21 9.52 -10.74
CA ALA A 59 3.29 9.15 -11.80
C ALA A 59 3.40 10.12 -13.01
N ILE A 60 3.54 11.42 -12.74
CA ILE A 60 3.79 12.44 -13.77
C ILE A 60 5.14 12.16 -14.46
N ALA A 61 6.20 11.93 -13.69
CA ALA A 61 7.53 11.64 -14.24
C ALA A 61 7.52 10.37 -15.11
N TYR A 62 6.87 9.30 -14.66
CA TYR A 62 6.78 8.03 -15.39
C TYR A 62 6.00 8.18 -16.70
N ARG A 63 4.88 8.93 -16.67
CA ARG A 63 4.11 9.26 -17.88
C ARG A 63 4.94 10.07 -18.88
N ARG A 64 5.70 11.07 -18.41
CA ARG A 64 6.61 11.86 -19.25
C ARG A 64 7.73 11.02 -19.85
N ALA A 65 8.23 10.04 -19.10
CA ALA A 65 9.22 9.06 -19.56
C ALA A 65 8.64 7.97 -20.48
N ARG A 66 7.34 8.05 -20.84
CA ARG A 66 6.62 7.05 -21.66
C ARG A 66 6.77 5.62 -21.13
N GLY A 67 6.77 5.46 -19.81
CA GLY A 67 6.91 4.17 -19.14
C GLY A 67 8.34 3.64 -19.01
N GLY A 68 9.33 4.49 -19.31
CA GLY A 68 10.74 4.24 -19.00
C GLY A 68 11.07 4.39 -17.51
N ASP A 69 12.34 4.18 -17.18
CA ASP A 69 12.83 4.33 -15.81
C ASP A 69 12.83 5.80 -15.39
N ILE A 70 12.51 6.02 -14.10
CA ILE A 70 12.54 7.35 -13.48
C ILE A 70 13.49 7.35 -12.28
N SER A 71 13.87 8.54 -11.84
CA SER A 71 14.72 8.72 -10.66
C SER A 71 14.16 7.99 -9.44
N LYS A 72 15.05 7.35 -8.67
CA LYS A 72 14.70 6.65 -7.44
C LYS A 72 14.22 7.60 -6.33
N VAL A 73 14.40 8.91 -6.48
CA VAL A 73 13.80 9.91 -5.58
C VAL A 73 12.29 9.77 -5.52
N TYR A 74 11.61 9.47 -6.63
CA TYR A 74 10.15 9.28 -6.63
C TYR A 74 9.72 8.04 -5.84
N TYR A 75 10.56 6.99 -5.80
CA TYR A 75 10.32 5.81 -4.98
C TYR A 75 10.50 6.12 -3.50
N VAL A 76 11.50 6.95 -3.16
CA VAL A 76 11.70 7.44 -1.79
C VAL A 76 10.50 8.26 -1.36
N LEU A 77 10.06 9.24 -2.15
CA LEU A 77 8.88 10.06 -1.85
C LEU A 77 7.64 9.20 -1.60
N TYR A 78 7.35 8.27 -2.53
CA TYR A 78 6.24 7.34 -2.37
C TYR A 78 6.36 6.54 -1.07
N ASN A 79 7.50 5.91 -0.83
CA ASN A 79 7.70 5.04 0.33
C ASN A 79 7.66 5.79 1.66
N THR A 80 8.20 7.01 1.70
CA THR A 80 8.13 7.85 2.89
C THR A 80 6.68 8.26 3.17
N MET A 81 5.93 8.72 2.18
CA MET A 81 4.54 9.14 2.38
C MET A 81 3.56 7.98 2.61
N HIS A 82 3.84 6.79 2.05
CA HIS A 82 3.02 5.60 2.25
C HIS A 82 3.51 4.70 3.40
N SER A 83 4.51 5.15 4.16
CA SER A 83 5.00 4.43 5.34
C SER A 83 4.03 4.60 6.51
N MET A 84 3.67 3.48 7.14
CA MET A 84 2.92 3.50 8.40
C MET A 84 3.72 4.21 9.50
N VAL A 85 5.05 4.08 9.52
CA VAL A 85 5.91 4.71 10.53
C VAL A 85 5.88 6.23 10.38
N THR A 86 6.07 6.75 9.17
CA THR A 86 6.04 8.20 8.91
C THR A 86 4.69 8.79 9.29
N ASN A 87 3.60 8.12 8.91
CA ASN A 87 2.26 8.60 9.20
C ASN A 87 1.87 8.46 10.68
N ALA A 88 2.35 7.43 11.38
CA ALA A 88 2.20 7.33 12.82
C ALA A 88 2.92 8.49 13.54
N VAL A 89 4.09 8.91 13.07
CA VAL A 89 4.78 10.11 13.59
C VAL A 89 3.97 11.37 13.30
N VAL A 90 3.44 11.54 12.08
CA VAL A 90 2.59 12.71 11.73
C VAL A 90 1.35 12.78 12.62
N VAL A 91 0.61 11.68 12.74
CA VAL A 91 -0.59 11.58 13.59
C VAL A 91 -0.24 11.80 15.05
N GLY A 92 0.85 11.20 15.54
CA GLY A 92 1.30 11.35 16.92
C GLY A 92 1.70 12.79 17.25
N VAL A 93 2.50 13.42 16.40
CA VAL A 93 2.87 14.84 16.57
C VAL A 93 1.64 15.73 16.55
N TRP A 94 0.72 15.51 15.61
CA TRP A 94 -0.54 16.26 15.56
C TRP A 94 -1.36 16.10 16.84
N ALA A 95 -1.54 14.87 17.30
CA ALA A 95 -2.28 14.58 18.53
C ALA A 95 -1.63 15.25 19.76
N LEU A 96 -0.31 15.34 19.80
CA LEU A 96 0.44 16.01 20.88
C LEU A 96 0.27 17.54 20.87
N VAL A 97 0.29 18.17 19.70
CA VAL A 97 0.31 19.65 19.60
C VAL A 97 -1.07 20.28 19.41
N ALA A 98 -2.00 19.55 18.80
CA ALA A 98 -3.34 20.04 18.46
C ALA A 98 -4.46 19.23 19.13
N GLY A 99 -4.11 18.18 19.88
CA GLY A 99 -5.06 17.24 20.46
C GLY A 99 -5.52 16.16 19.48
N PHE A 100 -6.11 15.10 20.02
CA PHE A 100 -6.71 14.06 19.21
C PHE A 100 -8.00 14.57 18.56
N GLU A 101 -8.18 14.28 17.27
CA GLU A 101 -9.40 14.55 16.54
C GLU A 101 -9.71 13.44 15.54
N TRP A 102 -11.00 13.21 15.25
CA TRP A 102 -11.45 12.15 14.35
C TRP A 102 -10.97 12.31 12.90
N ALA A 103 -10.58 13.53 12.51
CA ALA A 103 -9.96 13.79 11.20
C ALA A 103 -8.66 13.00 11.00
N LEU A 104 -7.95 12.63 12.07
CA LEU A 104 -6.73 11.83 12.01
C LEU A 104 -6.97 10.43 11.43
N LEU A 105 -8.20 9.90 11.49
CA LEU A 105 -8.56 8.62 10.87
C LEU A 105 -8.48 8.65 9.34
N ALA A 106 -8.46 9.82 8.70
CA ALA A 106 -8.25 9.93 7.26
C ALA A 106 -6.92 9.29 6.81
N VAL A 107 -5.89 9.35 7.66
CA VAL A 107 -4.56 8.78 7.39
C VAL A 107 -4.59 7.25 7.31
N PRO A 108 -5.02 6.50 8.35
CA PRO A 108 -5.13 5.05 8.23
C PRO A 108 -6.20 4.62 7.22
N ILE A 109 -7.27 5.39 6.99
CA ILE A 109 -8.24 5.08 5.92
C ILE A 109 -7.55 5.10 4.54
N HIS A 110 -6.74 6.11 4.24
CA HIS A 110 -5.96 6.16 2.99
C HIS A 110 -5.02 4.97 2.87
N LEU A 111 -4.14 4.80 3.87
CA LEU A 111 -3.08 3.80 3.85
C LEU A 111 -3.61 2.36 3.82
N CYS A 112 -4.65 2.07 4.60
CA CYS A 112 -5.30 0.77 4.60
C CYS A 112 -6.12 0.58 3.31
N GLY A 113 -6.75 1.64 2.79
CA GLY A 113 -7.45 1.64 1.49
C GLY A 113 -6.55 1.18 0.36
N ASP A 114 -5.36 1.78 0.24
CA ASP A 114 -4.38 1.42 -0.79
C ASP A 114 -3.98 -0.05 -0.74
N ARG A 115 -3.74 -0.57 0.46
CA ARG A 115 -3.27 -1.94 0.66
C ARG A 115 -4.39 -2.95 0.49
N ALA A 116 -5.55 -2.70 1.09
CA ALA A 116 -6.68 -3.61 1.08
C ALA A 116 -7.35 -3.68 -0.29
N LEU A 117 -7.59 -2.53 -0.94
CA LEU A 117 -8.39 -2.43 -2.16
C LEU A 117 -7.53 -2.50 -3.43
N PHE A 118 -6.43 -1.75 -3.47
CA PHE A 118 -5.56 -1.70 -4.67
C PHE A 118 -4.37 -2.65 -4.57
N GLY A 119 -4.03 -3.13 -3.37
CA GLY A 119 -2.84 -3.95 -3.19
C GLY A 119 -1.54 -3.17 -3.39
N ASN A 120 -1.60 -1.86 -3.19
CA ASN A 120 -0.45 -0.98 -3.30
C ASN A 120 0.22 -0.89 -1.93
N PHE A 121 1.41 -1.47 -1.83
CA PHE A 121 2.28 -1.36 -0.66
C PHE A 121 3.49 -0.51 -1.04
N LEU A 122 4.51 -0.48 -0.17
CA LEU A 122 5.77 0.21 -0.46
C LEU A 122 6.36 -0.20 -1.81
N LYS A 123 6.74 0.79 -2.61
CA LYS A 123 7.34 0.62 -3.92
C LYS A 123 8.68 -0.11 -3.84
N PRO A 124 8.81 -1.30 -4.45
CA PRO A 124 10.10 -1.96 -4.56
C PRO A 124 11.01 -1.17 -5.51
N PHE A 125 12.26 -0.93 -5.13
CA PHE A 125 13.22 -0.18 -5.96
C PHE A 125 13.66 -0.94 -7.21
N ALA A 126 13.52 -2.27 -7.22
CA ALA A 126 13.93 -3.15 -8.31
C ALA A 126 12.90 -3.27 -9.45
N VAL A 127 11.68 -2.75 -9.27
CA VAL A 127 10.62 -2.80 -10.28
C VAL A 127 10.26 -1.39 -10.77
N ARG A 128 9.48 -1.30 -11.85
CA ARG A 128 9.06 -0.03 -12.43
C ARG A 128 8.16 0.77 -11.49
N PHE A 129 8.12 2.09 -11.71
CA PHE A 129 7.31 2.98 -10.87
C PHE A 129 5.82 2.84 -11.13
N GLU A 130 5.35 2.43 -12.30
CA GLU A 130 3.99 1.91 -12.42
C GLU A 130 4.03 0.39 -12.44
N PRO A 131 3.05 -0.29 -11.82
CA PRO A 131 3.00 -1.75 -11.82
C PRO A 131 2.93 -2.29 -13.25
N VAL A 132 4.00 -2.95 -13.68
CA VAL A 132 4.06 -3.70 -14.93
C VAL A 132 4.53 -5.10 -14.58
N ARG A 133 3.77 -6.10 -14.99
CA ARG A 133 4.08 -7.51 -14.73
C ARG A 133 5.41 -7.85 -15.41
N LEU A 134 6.36 -8.37 -14.64
CA LEU A 134 7.68 -8.77 -15.15
C LEU A 134 7.63 -10.22 -15.66
N PRO A 135 8.15 -10.53 -16.86
CA PRO A 135 8.20 -11.91 -17.36
C PRO A 135 8.95 -12.87 -16.43
N ALA A 136 10.04 -12.40 -15.80
CA ALA A 136 10.77 -13.17 -14.80
C ALA A 136 9.91 -13.54 -13.58
N PHE A 137 8.99 -12.66 -13.21
CA PHE A 137 8.08 -12.88 -12.09
C PHE A 137 6.96 -13.87 -12.45
N GLU A 138 6.48 -13.85 -13.70
CA GLU A 138 5.55 -14.87 -14.22
C GLU A 138 6.17 -16.27 -14.25
N GLU A 139 7.41 -16.37 -14.75
CA GLU A 139 8.15 -17.62 -14.77
C GLU A 139 8.34 -18.18 -13.35
N PHE A 140 8.69 -17.32 -12.40
CA PHE A 140 8.83 -17.69 -11.00
C PHE A 140 7.52 -18.24 -10.42
N GLU A 141 6.39 -17.53 -10.58
CA GLU A 141 5.08 -18.02 -10.10
C GLU A 141 4.70 -19.37 -10.73
N ARG A 142 4.99 -19.57 -12.03
CA ARG A 142 4.71 -20.84 -12.72
C ARG A 142 5.48 -22.00 -12.09
N ARG A 143 6.80 -21.83 -11.91
CA ARG A 143 7.66 -22.87 -11.32
C ARG A 143 7.28 -23.18 -9.87
N LEU A 144 6.93 -22.16 -9.09
CA LEU A 144 6.49 -22.35 -7.71
C LEU A 144 5.20 -23.18 -7.66
N ALA A 145 4.21 -22.87 -8.51
CA ALA A 145 2.97 -23.61 -8.59
C ALA A 145 3.15 -25.06 -9.09
N GLU A 146 4.11 -25.31 -9.99
CA GLU A 146 4.48 -26.66 -10.42
C GLU A 146 5.08 -27.47 -9.26
N ARG A 147 5.97 -26.86 -8.47
CA ARG A 147 6.57 -27.50 -7.29
C ARG A 147 5.52 -27.91 -6.28
N ASP A 148 4.59 -27.01 -5.91
CA ASP A 148 3.53 -27.32 -4.95
C ASP A 148 2.66 -28.50 -5.40
N ARG A 149 2.32 -28.55 -6.69
CA ARG A 149 1.57 -29.69 -7.27
C ARG A 149 2.37 -30.99 -7.27
N SER A 150 3.68 -30.94 -7.48
CA SER A 150 4.55 -32.12 -7.46
C SER A 150 4.81 -32.65 -6.06
N GLY A 151 4.92 -31.75 -5.05
CA GLY A 151 5.07 -32.13 -3.65
C GLY A 151 3.83 -32.81 -3.06
N MET A 152 2.63 -32.40 -3.50
CA MET A 152 1.37 -33.09 -3.16
C MET A 152 1.22 -34.48 -3.81
N ARG A 153 2.07 -34.85 -4.78
CA ARG A 153 1.98 -36.12 -5.52
C ARG A 153 2.97 -37.20 -5.06
N GLN A 154 3.82 -36.95 -4.07
CA GLN A 154 4.57 -38.04 -3.44
C GLN A 154 3.68 -38.66 -2.34
N PRO A 155 3.15 -39.88 -2.52
CA PRO A 155 2.68 -40.64 -1.38
C PRO A 155 3.90 -40.94 -0.51
N GLU A 156 3.79 -40.69 0.80
CA GLU A 156 4.74 -41.21 1.78
C GLU A 156 4.71 -42.74 1.67
N HIS A 157 5.69 -43.29 0.96
CA HIS A 157 6.00 -44.71 1.06
C HIS A 157 6.81 -44.89 2.34
N VAL A 158 6.10 -45.18 3.44
CA VAL A 158 6.63 -45.86 4.63
C VAL A 158 5.89 -47.16 4.79
#